data_AF-A0A373CVT6-F1
#
_entry.id   AF-A0A373CVT6-F1
#
_cell.length_a   1.000
_cell.length_b   1.000
_cell.length_c   1.000
_cell.angle_alpha   90.00
_cell.angle_beta   90.00
_cell.angle_gamma   90.00
#
_symmetry.space_group_name_H-M   'P 1'
#
loop_
_entity.id
_entity.type
_entity.pdbx_description
1 polymer ?
#
loop_
_entity_poly.entity_id
_entity_poly.type
_entity_poly.pdbx_seq_one_letter_code
_entity_poly.pdbx_strand_id
1 'polypeptide(L)'
;MKKRYFAGAAVAAMILTAGMATTSFADWSQQNGKWYYYNDNNGRLVRNDWVCSKDAWYYMDYNGVMQTNSLIDDTYYVNENGVMITNAWKYINNSRWNESGWRYFGANGKAYTNGWKQINDVWYHFTDSVMDIGWVEIDGKIYHLEDSGAMTTGWRKLADREDDWGEYWYYFNSSGKLIYDGELKISGETYIFDHSGRMLTGWVNESDYTSTGRDDLSNSDVNALRYFRSGGQQMNGWRYMASPDDAEENWYYFKDGRAYSTSYKTTEACGYGIAKIKGETYCFDKKGRMKTGLVELSDGRKFYFDSDGKMKTGRIVVNDDNHDNEVFYFTTSGSIGKRGDGFTGVKDGSLYENGRLVSAEEGMKYEKVTVDGKTYVVNESGKVKTSGTVTDADGVKYKITKDQNGGYNVEVSW
;
A
#
# COMPACT_ATOMS: atom_id res chain seq x y z
N MET A 1 25.36 -14.61 14.36
CA MET A 1 26.84 -14.66 14.37
C MET A 1 27.37 -13.44 13.62
N LYS A 2 27.94 -12.47 14.33
CA LYS A 2 28.52 -11.24 13.75
C LYS A 2 29.91 -11.58 13.21
N LYS A 3 30.12 -11.48 11.89
CA LYS A 3 31.48 -11.43 11.34
C LYS A 3 31.84 -9.97 11.10
N ARG A 4 32.69 -9.45 11.98
CA ARG A 4 33.45 -8.22 11.75
C ARG A 4 34.59 -8.58 10.80
N TYR A 5 34.62 -7.97 9.61
CA TYR A 5 35.79 -8.06 8.74
C TYR A 5 36.51 -6.73 8.80
N PHE A 6 37.77 -6.81 9.22
CA PHE A 6 38.73 -5.73 9.28
C PHE A 6 39.06 -5.26 7.86
N ALA A 7 38.99 -3.94 7.62
CA ALA A 7 39.61 -3.32 6.46
C ALA A 7 41.13 -3.46 6.60
N GLY A 8 41.74 -4.32 5.80
CA GLY A 8 43.19 -4.43 5.70
C GLY A 8 43.73 -3.24 4.92
N ALA A 9 44.14 -2.18 5.60
CA ALA A 9 45.11 -1.24 5.03
C ALA A 9 46.48 -1.95 5.04
N ALA A 10 47.03 -2.24 3.87
CA ALA A 10 48.42 -2.67 3.77
C ALA A 10 49.32 -1.48 4.15
N VAL A 11 49.74 -1.44 5.42
CA VAL A 11 50.72 -0.47 5.90
C VAL A 11 52.11 -1.02 5.58
N ALA A 12 52.67 -0.61 4.44
CA ALA A 12 54.08 -0.81 4.15
C ALA A 12 54.83 0.45 4.64
N ALA A 13 55.43 0.37 5.83
CA ALA A 13 56.35 1.39 6.32
C ALA A 13 57.74 1.14 5.73
N MET A 14 58.27 2.09 4.95
CA MET A 14 59.68 2.06 4.54
C MET A 14 60.56 2.68 5.62
N ILE A 15 61.50 1.89 6.14
CA ILE A 15 62.66 2.39 6.90
C ILE A 15 63.85 2.38 5.93
N LEU A 16 64.42 3.54 5.63
CA LEU A 16 65.60 3.71 4.77
C LEU A 16 66.76 4.26 5.60
N THR A 17 67.84 3.48 5.72
CA THR A 17 69.09 3.88 6.38
C THR A 17 70.10 4.37 5.35
N ALA A 18 70.65 5.57 5.56
CA ALA A 18 71.70 6.15 4.72
C ALA A 18 73.06 5.48 4.98
N GLY A 19 73.71 4.97 3.93
CA GLY A 19 75.10 4.51 3.96
C GLY A 19 75.72 4.62 2.57
N MET A 20 76.82 5.36 2.45
CA MET A 20 77.52 5.62 1.17
C MET A 20 78.44 4.45 0.77
N ALA A 21 78.24 3.89 -0.43
CA ALA A 21 79.27 3.26 -1.26
C ALA A 21 78.78 3.19 -2.72
N THR A 22 79.61 3.58 -3.68
CA THR A 22 79.26 3.75 -5.10
C THR A 22 79.31 2.44 -5.89
N THR A 23 78.14 1.89 -6.21
CA THR A 23 77.88 1.00 -7.36
C THR A 23 76.50 1.36 -7.93
N SER A 24 76.41 1.64 -9.23
CA SER A 24 75.22 2.20 -9.89
C SER A 24 74.08 1.18 -9.99
N PHE A 25 73.21 1.19 -8.99
CA PHE A 25 71.84 0.68 -9.06
C PHE A 25 70.90 1.86 -8.85
N ALA A 26 69.66 1.79 -9.33
CA ALA A 26 68.71 2.85 -9.08
C ALA A 26 68.49 2.97 -7.60
N ASP A 27 68.54 4.20 -7.10
CA ASP A 27 68.39 4.41 -5.69
C ASP A 27 67.62 5.70 -5.38
N TRP A 28 66.96 5.62 -4.24
CA TRP A 28 66.24 6.72 -3.64
C TRP A 28 67.22 7.68 -2.97
N SER A 29 67.05 8.97 -3.22
CA SER A 29 67.85 10.02 -2.59
C SER A 29 66.93 11.02 -1.90
N GLN A 30 67.18 11.27 -0.62
CA GLN A 30 66.49 12.31 0.12
C GLN A 30 67.35 13.58 0.20
N GLN A 31 66.81 14.70 -0.23
CA GLN A 31 67.47 16.01 -0.19
C GLN A 31 66.47 17.04 0.33
N ASN A 32 66.82 17.76 1.40
CA ASN A 32 65.95 18.78 2.02
C ASN A 32 64.51 18.29 2.30
N GLY A 33 64.36 17.04 2.76
CA GLY A 33 63.07 16.42 3.06
C GLY A 33 62.26 15.97 1.84
N LYS A 34 62.79 16.13 0.63
CA LYS A 34 62.17 15.68 -0.63
C LYS A 34 62.86 14.41 -1.14
N TRP A 35 62.07 13.52 -1.73
CA TRP A 35 62.54 12.26 -2.30
C TRP A 35 62.71 12.38 -3.81
N TYR A 36 63.83 11.85 -4.30
CA TYR A 36 64.25 11.79 -5.70
C TYR A 36 64.62 10.35 -6.05
N TYR A 37 64.48 9.97 -7.32
CA TYR A 37 64.84 8.64 -7.80
C TYR A 37 65.71 8.72 -9.05
N TYR A 38 66.83 7.97 -9.06
CA TYR A 38 67.79 7.93 -10.16
C TYR A 38 67.80 6.54 -10.79
N ASN A 39 67.74 6.43 -12.12
CA ASN A 39 67.64 5.15 -12.85
C ASN A 39 68.98 4.36 -12.87
N ASP A 40 68.94 3.03 -12.74
CA ASP A 40 70.09 2.11 -12.73
C ASP A 40 70.95 2.23 -13.99
N ASN A 41 70.34 2.50 -15.14
CA ASN A 41 71.02 2.37 -16.43
C ASN A 41 72.02 3.50 -16.73
N ASN A 42 71.90 4.65 -16.05
CA ASN A 42 72.73 5.83 -16.34
C ASN A 42 72.79 6.88 -15.22
N GLY A 43 72.20 6.62 -14.04
CA GLY A 43 72.16 7.58 -12.95
C GLY A 43 71.36 8.85 -13.27
N ARG A 44 70.46 8.83 -14.26
CA ARG A 44 69.61 9.99 -14.57
C ARG A 44 68.45 10.10 -13.59
N LEU A 45 68.19 11.33 -13.16
CA LEU A 45 67.02 11.67 -12.35
C LEU A 45 65.72 11.45 -13.16
N VAL A 46 64.78 10.72 -12.59
CA VAL A 46 63.45 10.49 -13.17
C VAL A 46 62.55 11.72 -12.91
N ARG A 47 61.80 12.15 -13.93
CA ARG A 47 60.95 13.36 -13.92
C ARG A 47 59.72 13.15 -14.80
N ASN A 48 58.56 13.64 -14.36
CA ASN A 48 57.25 13.45 -15.01
C ASN A 48 56.98 11.99 -15.38
N ASP A 49 57.40 11.06 -14.53
CA ASP A 49 57.33 9.64 -14.85
C ASP A 49 57.15 8.80 -13.59
N TRP A 50 56.65 7.60 -13.80
CA TRP A 50 56.39 6.61 -12.77
C TRP A 50 57.64 5.75 -12.52
N VAL A 51 57.88 5.48 -11.24
CA VAL A 51 58.95 4.59 -10.77
C VAL A 51 58.33 3.41 -10.06
N CYS A 52 58.69 2.19 -10.48
CA CYS A 52 58.39 0.99 -9.71
C CYS A 52 59.61 0.63 -8.84
N SER A 53 59.43 0.62 -7.53
CA SER A 53 60.48 0.25 -6.57
C SER A 53 59.89 -0.64 -5.49
N LYS A 54 60.47 -1.83 -5.31
CA LYS A 54 60.02 -2.85 -4.34
C LYS A 54 58.51 -3.14 -4.46
N ASP A 55 58.05 -3.39 -5.69
CA ASP A 55 56.65 -3.69 -6.03
C ASP A 55 55.62 -2.58 -5.75
N ALA A 56 56.09 -1.35 -5.51
CA ALA A 56 55.25 -0.16 -5.34
C ALA A 56 55.55 0.88 -6.41
N TRP A 57 54.51 1.60 -6.84
CA TRP A 57 54.61 2.66 -7.84
C TRP A 57 54.60 4.04 -7.19
N TYR A 58 55.49 4.92 -7.66
CA TYR A 58 55.67 6.29 -7.18
C TYR A 58 55.71 7.23 -8.40
N TYR A 59 55.21 8.45 -8.25
CA TYR A 59 55.24 9.44 -9.33
C TYR A 59 56.23 10.56 -9.02
N MET A 60 57.14 10.83 -9.96
CA MET A 60 58.12 11.91 -9.87
C MET A 60 57.64 13.10 -10.70
N ASP A 61 57.52 14.28 -10.08
CA ASP A 61 57.07 15.48 -10.79
C ASP A 61 58.10 16.04 -11.78
N TYR A 62 57.81 17.20 -12.36
CA TYR A 62 58.68 17.90 -13.30
C TYR A 62 60.08 18.21 -12.74
N ASN A 63 60.18 18.43 -11.43
CA ASN A 63 61.46 18.68 -10.75
C ASN A 63 62.14 17.37 -10.30
N GLY A 64 61.49 16.22 -10.49
CA GLY A 64 61.93 14.93 -10.02
C GLY A 64 61.66 14.70 -8.53
N VAL A 65 60.71 15.44 -7.97
CA VAL A 65 60.28 15.30 -6.57
C VAL A 65 59.11 14.30 -6.51
N MET A 66 59.25 13.30 -5.65
CA MET A 66 58.21 12.32 -5.41
C MET A 66 56.95 12.99 -4.88
N GLN A 67 55.82 12.72 -5.52
CA GLN A 67 54.52 13.22 -5.08
C GLN A 67 53.96 12.36 -3.94
N THR A 68 53.22 13.00 -3.03
CA THR A 68 52.55 12.36 -1.88
C THR A 68 51.18 13.00 -1.68
N ASN A 69 50.17 12.22 -1.33
CA ASN A 69 48.78 12.68 -1.15
C ASN A 69 48.20 13.40 -2.38
N SER A 70 48.68 13.07 -3.58
CA SER A 70 48.37 13.79 -4.82
C SER A 70 47.58 12.91 -5.79
N LEU A 71 46.60 13.54 -6.46
CA LEU A 71 45.99 13.01 -7.68
C LEU A 71 46.93 13.34 -8.85
N ILE A 72 47.22 12.33 -9.66
CA ILE A 72 48.14 12.39 -10.80
C ILE A 72 47.32 12.18 -12.08
N ASP A 73 47.36 13.17 -12.96
CA ASP A 73 46.68 13.19 -14.28
C ASP A 73 45.20 12.74 -14.21
N ASP A 74 44.50 13.13 -13.14
CA ASP A 74 43.12 12.75 -12.82
C ASP A 74 42.82 11.24 -12.81
N THR A 75 43.86 10.41 -12.87
CA THR A 75 43.75 8.98 -13.13
C THR A 75 44.27 8.16 -11.96
N TYR A 76 45.35 8.56 -11.31
CA TYR A 76 46.01 7.79 -10.26
C TYR A 76 46.14 8.61 -8.98
N TYR A 77 46.19 7.96 -7.83
CA TYR A 77 46.43 8.66 -6.56
C TYR A 77 47.59 8.02 -5.81
N VAL A 78 48.50 8.86 -5.31
CA VAL A 78 49.60 8.44 -4.43
C VAL A 78 49.28 8.84 -3.00
N ASN A 79 49.47 7.91 -2.06
CA ASN A 79 49.18 8.14 -0.65
C ASN A 79 50.25 9.01 0.04
N GLU A 80 50.17 9.14 1.36
CA GLU A 80 51.10 9.93 2.18
C GLU A 80 52.56 9.47 2.08
N ASN A 81 52.79 8.21 1.73
CA ASN A 81 54.12 7.62 1.52
C ASN A 81 54.56 7.68 0.05
N GLY A 82 53.76 8.30 -0.83
CA GLY A 82 54.01 8.38 -2.27
C GLY A 82 53.68 7.12 -3.05
N VAL A 83 53.12 6.10 -2.40
CA VAL A 83 52.75 4.83 -3.03
C VAL A 83 51.41 4.99 -3.73
N MET A 84 51.32 4.55 -4.98
CA MET A 84 50.08 4.48 -5.74
C MET A 84 49.08 3.55 -5.06
N ILE A 85 47.88 4.05 -4.78
CA ILE A 85 46.82 3.22 -4.19
C ILE A 85 46.14 2.36 -5.26
N THR A 86 45.76 1.15 -4.89
CA THR A 86 45.03 0.20 -5.75
C THR A 86 43.93 -0.48 -4.94
N ASN A 87 42.85 -0.86 -5.62
CA ASN A 87 41.63 -1.43 -5.02
C ASN A 87 41.13 -0.66 -3.80
N ALA A 88 41.23 0.68 -3.83
CA ALA A 88 41.05 1.53 -2.65
C ALA A 88 40.15 2.73 -2.94
N TRP A 89 39.39 3.11 -1.92
CA TRP A 89 38.62 4.33 -1.88
C TRP A 89 39.47 5.50 -1.39
N LYS A 90 39.33 6.67 -2.01
CA LYS A 90 39.94 7.91 -1.52
C LYS A 90 38.98 9.07 -1.73
N TYR A 91 38.68 9.78 -0.65
CA TYR A 91 38.06 11.09 -0.71
C TYR A 91 39.10 12.12 -1.14
N ILE A 92 38.79 12.86 -2.20
CA ILE A 92 39.62 13.97 -2.68
C ILE A 92 38.87 15.26 -2.37
N ASN A 93 39.55 16.18 -1.69
CA ASN A 93 39.06 17.54 -1.49
C ASN A 93 39.70 18.43 -2.56
N ASN A 94 38.92 18.79 -3.57
CA ASN A 94 39.32 19.72 -4.63
C ASN A 94 38.28 20.83 -4.75
N SER A 95 38.46 21.86 -3.93
CA SER A 95 37.56 23.02 -3.89
C SER A 95 37.71 23.96 -5.09
N ARG A 96 38.80 23.86 -5.86
CA ARG A 96 39.06 24.76 -7.01
C ARG A 96 38.11 24.51 -8.18
N TRP A 97 37.61 23.29 -8.34
CA TRP A 97 36.80 22.87 -9.49
C TRP A 97 35.48 22.19 -9.09
N ASN A 98 35.15 22.18 -7.79
CA ASN A 98 33.95 21.51 -7.24
C ASN A 98 33.89 20.00 -7.53
N GLU A 99 35.05 19.34 -7.62
CA GLU A 99 35.18 17.89 -7.88
C GLU A 99 35.52 17.11 -6.59
N SER A 100 35.14 17.67 -5.45
CA SER A 100 35.33 17.00 -4.16
C SER A 100 34.42 15.78 -4.08
N GLY A 101 34.97 14.65 -3.67
CA GLY A 101 34.18 13.43 -3.58
C GLY A 101 35.02 12.16 -3.50
N TRP A 102 34.32 11.06 -3.25
CA TRP A 102 34.90 9.73 -3.21
C TRP A 102 35.24 9.24 -4.61
N ARG A 103 36.45 8.70 -4.78
CA ARG A 103 36.88 7.97 -5.98
C ARG A 103 37.31 6.57 -5.60
N TYR A 104 37.16 5.62 -6.53
CA TYR A 104 37.67 4.27 -6.36
C TYR A 104 38.77 3.98 -7.39
N PHE A 105 39.94 3.59 -6.90
CA PHE A 105 41.09 3.24 -7.73
C PHE A 105 41.15 1.72 -7.87
N GLY A 106 41.07 1.22 -9.10
CA GLY A 106 41.03 -0.22 -9.39
C GLY A 106 42.37 -0.93 -9.17
N ALA A 107 42.42 -2.21 -9.53
CA ALA A 107 43.62 -3.03 -9.39
C ALA A 107 44.82 -2.52 -10.20
N ASN A 108 44.57 -1.79 -11.29
CA ASN A 108 45.59 -1.13 -12.10
C ASN A 108 45.93 0.29 -11.61
N GLY A 109 45.41 0.70 -10.46
CA GLY A 109 45.60 2.03 -9.89
C GLY A 109 44.82 3.15 -10.58
N LYS A 110 44.07 2.87 -11.64
CA LYS A 110 43.25 3.89 -12.33
C LYS A 110 41.94 4.13 -11.58
N ALA A 111 41.53 5.38 -11.48
CA ALA A 111 40.19 5.76 -11.05
C ALA A 111 39.15 5.22 -12.04
N TYR A 112 38.04 4.70 -11.52
CA TYR A 112 36.85 4.48 -12.33
C TYR A 112 36.22 5.82 -12.66
N THR A 113 35.94 6.07 -13.94
CA THR A 113 35.49 7.37 -14.43
C THR A 113 33.98 7.48 -14.53
N ASN A 114 33.35 6.55 -15.27
CA ASN A 114 31.92 6.62 -15.55
C ASN A 114 31.24 5.24 -15.44
N GLY A 115 29.99 5.24 -14.98
CA GLY A 115 29.10 4.09 -14.99
C GLY A 115 29.13 3.23 -13.73
N TRP A 116 28.43 2.10 -13.81
CA TRP A 116 28.24 1.18 -12.70
C TRP A 116 29.47 0.32 -12.42
N LYS A 117 29.81 0.18 -11.14
CA LYS A 117 30.87 -0.71 -10.68
C LYS A 117 30.46 -1.43 -9.40
N GLN A 118 30.59 -2.75 -9.41
CA GLN A 118 30.42 -3.57 -8.21
C GLN A 118 31.75 -3.66 -7.45
N ILE A 119 31.73 -3.32 -6.16
CA ILE A 119 32.88 -3.32 -5.25
C ILE A 119 32.42 -4.00 -3.96
N ASN A 120 33.05 -5.13 -3.61
CA ASN A 120 32.67 -5.94 -2.44
C ASN A 120 31.16 -6.24 -2.39
N ASP A 121 30.62 -6.73 -3.51
CA ASP A 121 29.20 -7.08 -3.72
C ASP A 121 28.20 -5.90 -3.68
N VAL A 122 28.67 -4.67 -3.48
CA VAL A 122 27.84 -3.46 -3.50
C VAL A 122 28.02 -2.72 -4.82
N TRP A 123 26.92 -2.27 -5.42
CA TRP A 123 26.93 -1.47 -6.64
C TRP A 123 27.08 0.02 -6.31
N TYR A 124 27.95 0.68 -7.08
CA TYR A 124 28.20 2.12 -7.05
C TYR A 124 28.10 2.66 -8.47
N HIS A 125 27.76 3.94 -8.62
CA HIS A 125 27.82 4.65 -9.89
C HIS A 125 28.86 5.78 -9.79
N PHE A 126 29.55 6.06 -10.89
CA PHE A 126 30.54 7.11 -10.99
C PHE A 126 30.21 8.03 -12.17
N THR A 127 30.44 9.33 -11.97
CA THR A 127 30.39 10.37 -13.00
C THR A 127 31.64 11.23 -12.87
N ASP A 128 32.42 11.35 -13.95
CA ASP A 128 33.69 12.09 -13.98
C ASP A 128 34.65 11.72 -12.83
N SER A 129 34.71 10.42 -12.55
CA SER A 129 35.48 9.76 -11.49
C SER A 129 35.02 10.00 -10.06
N VAL A 130 33.93 10.75 -9.87
CA VAL A 130 33.31 10.97 -8.56
C VAL A 130 32.17 9.98 -8.36
N MET A 131 32.12 9.37 -7.19
CA MET A 131 31.04 8.47 -6.80
C MET A 131 29.75 9.25 -6.58
N ASP A 132 28.69 8.81 -7.24
CA ASP A 132 27.36 9.43 -7.10
C ASP A 132 26.66 8.99 -5.81
N ILE A 133 25.84 9.90 -5.28
CA ILE A 133 24.97 9.71 -4.10
C ILE A 133 23.58 10.30 -4.39
N GLY A 134 22.57 9.89 -3.62
CA GLY A 134 21.20 10.39 -3.74
C GLY A 134 20.49 9.93 -5.01
N TRP A 135 19.52 10.72 -5.46
CA TRP A 135 18.73 10.48 -6.67
C TRP A 135 19.56 10.71 -7.92
N VAL A 136 19.61 9.72 -8.82
CA VAL A 136 20.28 9.84 -10.12
C VAL A 136 19.40 9.32 -11.24
N GLU A 137 19.52 9.94 -12.41
CA GLU A 137 18.87 9.50 -13.63
C GLU A 137 19.93 9.10 -14.67
N ILE A 138 19.88 7.83 -15.07
CA ILE A 138 20.86 7.22 -15.99
C ILE A 138 20.07 6.54 -17.10
N ASP A 139 20.28 6.97 -18.35
CA ASP A 139 19.59 6.46 -19.54
C ASP A 139 18.05 6.43 -19.41
N GLY A 140 17.48 7.50 -18.83
CA GLY A 140 16.03 7.62 -18.60
C GLY A 140 15.49 6.64 -17.55
N LYS A 141 16.35 6.12 -16.68
CA LYS A 141 15.98 5.28 -15.52
C LYS A 141 16.44 5.95 -14.24
N ILE A 142 15.57 5.94 -13.24
CA ILE A 142 15.82 6.57 -11.95
C ILE A 142 16.35 5.53 -10.96
N TYR A 143 17.39 5.92 -10.23
CA TYR A 143 18.03 5.15 -9.16
C TYR A 143 18.20 6.02 -7.92
N HIS A 144 18.50 5.39 -6.80
CA HIS A 144 18.93 6.07 -5.58
C HIS A 144 20.18 5.39 -5.02
N LEU A 145 21.16 6.19 -4.65
CA LEU A 145 22.40 5.77 -3.99
C LEU A 145 22.38 6.32 -2.56
N GLU A 146 22.66 5.49 -1.56
CA GLU A 146 22.77 5.97 -0.17
C GLU A 146 23.96 6.94 -0.03
N ASP A 147 24.10 7.65 1.10
CA ASP A 147 25.24 8.58 1.33
C ASP A 147 26.62 7.89 1.26
N SER A 148 26.64 6.56 1.42
CA SER A 148 27.82 5.71 1.23
C SER A 148 28.15 5.43 -0.24
N GLY A 149 27.29 5.83 -1.18
CA GLY A 149 27.29 5.48 -2.60
C GLY A 149 26.66 4.12 -2.92
N ALA A 150 26.21 3.37 -1.93
CA ALA A 150 25.62 2.05 -2.13
C ALA A 150 24.28 2.16 -2.88
N MET A 151 24.13 1.38 -3.95
CA MET A 151 22.88 1.32 -4.71
C MET A 151 21.73 0.78 -3.88
N THR A 152 20.64 1.53 -3.87
CA THR A 152 19.41 1.16 -3.19
C THR A 152 18.66 0.07 -3.96
N THR A 153 18.12 -0.91 -3.24
CA THR A 153 17.14 -1.89 -3.76
C THR A 153 16.03 -2.11 -2.74
N GLY A 154 14.88 -2.60 -3.20
CA GLY A 154 13.72 -2.86 -2.37
C GLY A 154 13.03 -1.59 -1.86
N TRP A 155 12.30 -1.74 -0.75
CA TRP A 155 11.58 -0.64 -0.11
C TRP A 155 12.54 0.36 0.55
N ARG A 156 12.31 1.64 0.30
CA ARG A 156 12.94 2.76 1.02
C ARG A 156 11.96 3.90 1.24
N LYS A 157 12.09 4.54 2.40
CA LYS A 157 11.45 5.80 2.70
C LYS A 157 12.48 6.91 2.48
N LEU A 158 12.21 7.83 1.56
CA LEU A 158 13.18 8.83 1.09
C LEU A 158 12.49 10.19 0.95
N ALA A 159 13.26 11.27 1.05
CA ALA A 159 12.82 12.59 0.61
C ALA A 159 12.50 12.57 -0.89
N ASP A 160 11.47 13.31 -1.29
CA ASP A 160 11.04 13.34 -2.68
C ASP A 160 12.07 14.01 -3.58
N ARG A 161 12.10 13.57 -4.84
CA ARG A 161 12.97 14.15 -5.86
C ARG A 161 12.50 15.56 -6.29
N GLU A 162 11.20 15.82 -6.21
CA GLU A 162 10.55 17.03 -6.75
C GLU A 162 9.98 17.94 -5.65
N ASP A 163 9.95 17.48 -4.40
CA ASP A 163 9.40 18.19 -3.23
C ASP A 163 10.33 18.08 -2.01
N ASP A 164 10.77 19.24 -1.50
CA ASP A 164 11.72 19.33 -0.38
C ASP A 164 11.09 19.02 1.00
N TRP A 165 9.76 18.88 1.09
CA TRP A 165 9.05 18.86 2.38
C TRP A 165 8.49 17.50 2.79
N GLY A 166 8.55 16.48 1.91
CA GLY A 166 7.92 15.18 2.13
C GLY A 166 8.89 13.99 2.05
N GLU A 167 8.64 12.97 2.88
CA GLU A 167 9.23 11.65 2.73
C GLU A 167 8.19 10.61 2.33
N TYR A 168 8.47 9.85 1.28
CA TYR A 168 7.55 8.87 0.72
C TYR A 168 8.20 7.49 0.62
N TRP A 169 7.37 6.46 0.53
CA TRP A 169 7.83 5.10 0.26
C TRP A 169 7.99 4.89 -1.24
N TYR A 170 9.17 4.42 -1.64
CA TYR A 170 9.52 4.03 -3.00
C TYR A 170 9.94 2.56 -3.00
N TYR A 171 9.84 1.93 -4.17
CA TYR A 171 10.36 0.59 -4.37
C TYR A 171 11.33 0.56 -5.55
N PHE A 172 12.54 0.08 -5.28
CA PHE A 172 13.56 -0.15 -6.30
C PHE A 172 13.64 -1.64 -6.60
N ASN A 173 13.63 -2.03 -7.87
CA ASN A 173 13.76 -3.44 -8.22
C ASN A 173 15.16 -4.00 -7.89
N SER A 174 15.39 -5.28 -8.15
CA SER A 174 16.68 -5.93 -7.87
C SER A 174 17.86 -5.35 -8.66
N SER A 175 17.61 -4.61 -9.74
CA SER A 175 18.61 -3.88 -10.51
C SER A 175 18.72 -2.40 -10.08
N GLY A 176 18.08 -2.00 -8.99
CA GLY A 176 18.12 -0.64 -8.44
C GLY A 176 17.22 0.37 -9.15
N LYS A 177 16.44 -0.05 -10.16
CA LYS A 177 15.57 0.86 -10.90
C LYS A 177 14.31 1.16 -10.10
N LEU A 178 13.96 2.43 -9.99
CA LEU A 178 12.73 2.89 -9.38
C LEU A 178 11.51 2.31 -10.11
N ILE A 179 10.51 1.88 -9.33
CA ILE A 179 9.18 1.53 -9.81
C ILE A 179 8.27 2.73 -9.62
N TYR A 180 7.56 3.09 -10.68
CA TYR A 180 6.65 4.23 -10.76
C TYR A 180 5.59 3.97 -11.82
N ASP A 181 4.54 4.76 -11.81
CA ASP A 181 3.45 4.73 -12.78
C ASP A 181 2.82 3.34 -12.94
N GLY A 182 2.20 2.87 -11.85
CA GLY A 182 1.34 1.69 -11.89
C GLY A 182 1.53 0.74 -10.73
N GLU A 183 1.14 -0.51 -10.96
CA GLU A 183 1.06 -1.53 -9.91
C GLU A 183 2.25 -2.48 -9.92
N LEU A 184 2.62 -2.93 -8.72
CA LEU A 184 3.58 -4.02 -8.56
C LEU A 184 3.13 -4.99 -7.47
N LYS A 185 3.28 -6.28 -7.76
CA LYS A 185 3.07 -7.35 -6.79
C LYS A 185 4.39 -7.72 -6.13
N ILE A 186 4.47 -7.54 -4.81
CA ILE A 186 5.66 -7.79 -4.00
C ILE A 186 5.28 -8.79 -2.90
N SER A 187 5.93 -9.95 -2.86
CA SER A 187 5.70 -10.99 -1.87
C SER A 187 4.22 -11.42 -1.71
N GLY A 188 3.45 -11.39 -2.80
CA GLY A 188 2.04 -11.78 -2.80
C GLY A 188 1.04 -10.64 -2.67
N GLU A 189 1.49 -9.45 -2.25
CA GLU A 189 0.66 -8.26 -2.04
C GLU A 189 0.81 -7.28 -3.20
N THR A 190 -0.28 -6.62 -3.58
CA THR A 190 -0.29 -5.61 -4.65
C THR A 190 -0.17 -4.20 -4.06
N TYR A 191 0.66 -3.38 -4.69
CA TYR A 191 0.93 -1.98 -4.36
C TYR A 191 0.76 -1.14 -5.62
N ILE A 192 0.48 0.15 -5.46
CA ILE A 192 0.37 1.10 -6.58
C ILE A 192 1.25 2.33 -6.30
N PHE A 193 1.89 2.83 -7.36
CA PHE A 193 2.84 3.93 -7.32
C PHE A 193 2.42 5.01 -8.32
N ASP A 194 2.54 6.28 -7.92
CA ASP A 194 2.24 7.41 -8.79
C ASP A 194 3.32 7.67 -9.84
N HIS A 195 3.15 8.73 -10.63
CA HIS A 195 4.09 9.14 -11.69
C HIS A 195 5.51 9.43 -11.20
N SER A 196 5.70 9.81 -9.93
CA SER A 196 7.01 10.08 -9.32
C SER A 196 7.54 8.86 -8.56
N GLY A 197 6.82 7.73 -8.55
CA GLY A 197 7.22 6.48 -7.87
C GLY A 197 6.86 6.40 -6.40
N ARG A 198 6.03 7.33 -5.91
CA ARG A 198 5.58 7.35 -4.52
C ARG A 198 4.46 6.35 -4.35
N MET A 199 4.59 5.49 -3.34
CA MET A 199 3.59 4.49 -2.99
C MET A 199 2.33 5.15 -2.43
N LEU A 200 1.18 4.83 -3.02
CA LEU A 200 -0.10 5.41 -2.60
C LEU A 200 -0.78 4.57 -1.52
N THR A 201 -1.60 5.24 -0.69
CA THR A 201 -2.38 4.62 0.39
C THR A 201 -3.76 5.26 0.52
N GLY A 202 -4.65 4.63 1.27
CA GLY A 202 -6.04 5.10 1.41
C GLY A 202 -6.89 4.74 0.19
N TRP A 203 -7.90 5.55 -0.10
CA TRP A 203 -8.65 5.47 -1.35
C TRP A 203 -7.80 6.08 -2.47
N VAL A 204 -7.62 5.34 -3.55
CA VAL A 204 -6.78 5.72 -4.70
C VAL A 204 -7.64 5.76 -5.94
N ASN A 205 -7.57 6.88 -6.67
CA ASN A 205 -8.06 6.97 -8.03
C ASN A 205 -6.93 6.57 -8.99
N GLU A 206 -7.10 5.44 -9.68
CA GLU A 206 -6.08 4.88 -10.56
C GLU A 206 -5.89 5.68 -11.86
N SER A 207 -6.83 6.56 -12.22
CA SER A 207 -6.74 7.33 -13.47
C SER A 207 -5.76 8.49 -13.41
N ASP A 208 -5.50 9.02 -12.22
CA ASP A 208 -4.65 10.20 -12.00
C ASP A 208 -3.77 10.10 -10.75
N TYR A 209 -3.78 8.95 -10.06
CA TYR A 209 -2.99 8.67 -8.87
C TYR A 209 -3.22 9.58 -7.67
N THR A 210 -4.33 10.33 -7.63
CA THR A 210 -4.75 11.02 -6.41
C THR A 210 -5.18 10.01 -5.34
N SER A 211 -4.90 10.30 -4.07
CA SER A 211 -5.25 9.39 -2.99
C SER A 211 -5.52 10.08 -1.66
N THR A 212 -6.50 9.60 -0.89
CA THR A 212 -6.82 10.18 0.43
C THR A 212 -5.71 9.97 1.46
N GLY A 213 -4.75 9.09 1.20
CA GLY A 213 -3.56 8.93 2.05
C GLY A 213 -2.57 10.08 1.92
N ARG A 214 -2.81 11.02 1.00
CA ARG A 214 -1.82 12.04 0.65
C ARG A 214 -2.41 13.34 0.10
N ASP A 215 -3.27 13.24 -0.91
CA ASP A 215 -3.76 14.35 -1.74
C ASP A 215 -5.28 14.50 -1.63
N ASP A 216 -5.80 15.58 -2.18
CA ASP A 216 -7.24 15.72 -2.41
C ASP A 216 -7.67 14.76 -3.52
N LEU A 217 -8.58 13.86 -3.18
CA LEU A 217 -9.07 12.83 -4.10
C LEU A 217 -9.87 13.47 -5.25
N SER A 218 -9.52 13.19 -6.50
CA SER A 218 -10.15 13.82 -7.66
C SER A 218 -11.57 13.29 -7.96
N ASN A 219 -11.90 12.09 -7.46
CA ASN A 219 -13.19 11.43 -7.65
C ASN A 219 -13.54 10.62 -6.41
N SER A 220 -14.74 10.77 -5.88
CA SER A 220 -15.20 10.05 -4.70
C SER A 220 -16.14 8.87 -4.99
N ASP A 221 -16.42 8.54 -6.26
CA ASP A 221 -17.18 7.34 -6.62
C ASP A 221 -16.34 6.08 -6.32
N VAL A 222 -16.75 5.34 -5.29
CA VAL A 222 -16.08 4.11 -4.84
C VAL A 222 -15.89 3.05 -5.93
N ASN A 223 -16.67 3.09 -7.01
CA ASN A 223 -16.53 2.16 -8.13
C ASN A 223 -15.31 2.46 -9.02
N ALA A 224 -14.85 3.71 -9.01
CA ALA A 224 -13.63 4.16 -9.67
C ALA A 224 -12.39 4.01 -8.77
N LEU A 225 -12.58 3.69 -7.49
CA LEU A 225 -11.53 3.71 -6.49
C LEU A 225 -11.11 2.31 -6.07
N ARG A 226 -9.84 2.21 -5.64
CA ARG A 226 -9.33 1.08 -4.87
C ARG A 226 -8.82 1.55 -3.53
N TYR A 227 -8.87 0.67 -2.54
CA TYR A 227 -8.32 0.95 -1.22
C TYR A 227 -7.01 0.19 -1.00
N PHE A 228 -5.99 0.93 -0.56
CA PHE A 228 -4.70 0.43 -0.16
C PHE A 228 -4.47 0.77 1.32
N ARG A 229 -4.02 -0.21 2.11
CA ARG A 229 -3.80 -0.04 3.56
C ARG A 229 -2.67 0.97 3.81
N SER A 230 -2.48 1.39 5.06
CA SER A 230 -1.40 2.30 5.46
C SER A 230 0.00 1.78 5.13
N GLY A 231 0.18 0.46 5.05
CA GLY A 231 1.41 -0.17 4.57
C GLY A 231 1.51 -0.30 3.05
N GLY A 232 0.58 0.27 2.28
CA GLY A 232 0.51 0.24 0.82
C GLY A 232 -0.14 -1.00 0.21
N GLN A 233 -0.48 -2.03 1.01
CA GLN A 233 -1.04 -3.26 0.46
C GLN A 233 -2.50 -3.08 0.07
N GLN A 234 -2.86 -3.52 -1.14
CA GLN A 234 -4.22 -3.57 -1.63
C GLN A 234 -5.16 -4.31 -0.66
N MET A 235 -6.32 -3.73 -0.41
CA MET A 235 -7.30 -4.29 0.51
C MET A 235 -8.13 -5.42 -0.11
N ASN A 236 -8.36 -6.46 0.70
CA ASN A 236 -9.32 -7.52 0.45
C ASN A 236 -9.97 -7.91 1.78
N GLY A 237 -11.29 -8.07 1.80
CA GLY A 237 -12.05 -8.41 3.00
C GLY A 237 -12.67 -7.20 3.70
N TRP A 238 -13.12 -7.42 4.94
CA TRP A 238 -13.84 -6.44 5.75
C TRP A 238 -12.92 -5.34 6.29
N ARG A 239 -13.38 -4.09 6.27
CA ARG A 239 -12.70 -2.97 6.91
C ARG A 239 -13.68 -1.87 7.30
N TYR A 240 -13.52 -1.38 8.53
CA TYR A 240 -14.16 -0.17 9.02
C TYR A 240 -13.25 1.03 8.74
N MET A 241 -13.77 2.02 8.03
CA MET A 241 -13.00 3.20 7.59
C MET A 241 -13.91 4.36 7.18
N ALA A 242 -13.34 5.56 7.09
CA ALA A 242 -13.98 6.74 6.53
C ALA A 242 -14.27 6.61 5.02
N SER A 243 -15.42 7.12 4.61
CA SER A 243 -15.84 7.29 3.21
C SER A 243 -14.93 8.30 2.49
N PRO A 244 -14.70 8.15 1.17
CA PRO A 244 -13.88 9.08 0.40
C PRO A 244 -14.50 10.48 0.19
N ASP A 245 -15.79 10.69 0.46
CA ASP A 245 -16.49 11.96 0.20
C ASP A 245 -16.91 12.75 1.44
N ASP A 246 -17.40 12.09 2.49
CA ASP A 246 -18.03 12.74 3.65
C ASP A 246 -17.36 12.39 4.99
N ALA A 247 -16.26 11.64 4.95
CA ALA A 247 -15.54 11.13 6.11
C ALA A 247 -16.38 10.30 7.11
N GLU A 248 -17.61 9.90 6.74
CA GLU A 248 -18.43 9.03 7.57
C GLU A 248 -17.78 7.65 7.66
N GLU A 249 -17.60 7.13 8.88
CA GLU A 249 -17.02 5.81 9.08
C GLU A 249 -18.06 4.71 8.92
N ASN A 250 -17.77 3.74 8.05
CA ASN A 250 -18.64 2.61 7.79
C ASN A 250 -17.87 1.33 7.53
N TRP A 251 -18.58 0.20 7.58
CA TRP A 251 -18.04 -1.09 7.17
C TRP A 251 -18.11 -1.23 5.65
N TYR A 252 -17.00 -1.69 5.07
CA TYR A 252 -16.87 -2.01 3.65
C TYR A 252 -16.34 -3.43 3.52
N TYR A 253 -16.70 -4.10 2.42
CA TYR A 253 -16.08 -5.36 2.03
C TYR A 253 -15.39 -5.19 0.68
N PHE A 254 -14.08 -5.48 0.65
CA PHE A 254 -13.26 -5.28 -0.53
C PHE A 254 -12.96 -6.60 -1.24
N LYS A 255 -12.94 -6.55 -2.57
CA LYS A 255 -12.36 -7.59 -3.41
C LYS A 255 -11.57 -6.94 -4.53
N ASP A 256 -10.35 -7.41 -4.71
CA ASP A 256 -9.43 -6.89 -5.71
C ASP A 256 -9.21 -5.37 -5.53
N GLY A 257 -9.21 -4.91 -4.27
CA GLY A 257 -9.04 -3.50 -3.90
C GLY A 257 -10.30 -2.66 -3.97
N ARG A 258 -11.37 -3.13 -4.63
CA ARG A 258 -12.62 -2.37 -4.83
C ARG A 258 -13.69 -2.76 -3.83
N ALA A 259 -14.44 -1.77 -3.34
CA ALA A 259 -15.53 -2.01 -2.40
C ALA A 259 -16.72 -2.67 -3.12
N TYR A 260 -17.39 -3.59 -2.45
CA TYR A 260 -18.69 -4.09 -2.87
C TYR A 260 -19.67 -2.92 -2.85
N SER A 261 -20.44 -2.77 -3.92
CA SER A 261 -21.38 -1.65 -4.12
C SER A 261 -22.61 -2.16 -4.85
N THR A 262 -23.52 -1.27 -5.24
CA THR A 262 -24.65 -1.60 -6.12
C THR A 262 -24.23 -2.15 -7.49
N SER A 263 -23.01 -1.86 -7.95
CA SER A 263 -22.53 -2.18 -9.30
C SER A 263 -21.31 -3.11 -9.33
N TYR A 264 -20.68 -3.38 -8.18
CA TYR A 264 -19.49 -4.22 -8.10
C TYR A 264 -19.66 -5.43 -7.16
N LYS A 265 -19.54 -6.64 -7.72
CA LYS A 265 -19.56 -7.95 -7.02
C LYS A 265 -20.81 -8.24 -6.16
N THR A 266 -21.91 -7.52 -6.39
CA THR A 266 -23.20 -7.76 -5.75
C THR A 266 -24.28 -8.09 -6.77
N THR A 267 -25.46 -8.49 -6.29
CA THR A 267 -26.70 -8.47 -7.05
C THR A 267 -27.44 -7.17 -6.75
N GLU A 268 -27.72 -6.38 -7.78
CA GLU A 268 -28.51 -5.16 -7.66
C GLU A 268 -29.93 -5.50 -7.16
N ALA A 269 -30.39 -4.71 -6.20
CA ALA A 269 -31.73 -4.75 -5.65
C ALA A 269 -32.19 -3.33 -5.30
N CYS A 270 -32.76 -2.65 -6.28
CA CYS A 270 -33.47 -1.38 -6.10
C CYS A 270 -32.65 -0.31 -5.35
N GLY A 271 -31.44 -0.02 -5.84
CA GLY A 271 -30.53 0.97 -5.26
C GLY A 271 -29.58 0.43 -4.19
N TYR A 272 -29.62 -0.88 -3.94
CA TYR A 272 -28.69 -1.58 -3.06
C TYR A 272 -28.00 -2.74 -3.77
N GLY A 273 -26.81 -3.11 -3.29
CA GLY A 273 -26.10 -4.32 -3.70
C GLY A 273 -26.20 -5.39 -2.62
N ILE A 274 -26.76 -6.55 -2.94
CA ILE A 274 -26.85 -7.68 -2.01
C ILE A 274 -25.85 -8.75 -2.42
N ALA A 275 -25.02 -9.22 -1.48
CA ALA A 275 -24.01 -10.24 -1.76
C ALA A 275 -23.93 -11.30 -0.66
N LYS A 276 -23.55 -12.52 -1.07
CA LYS A 276 -23.22 -13.60 -0.16
C LYS A 276 -21.70 -13.66 0.04
N ILE A 277 -21.25 -13.48 1.28
CA ILE A 277 -19.83 -13.47 1.67
C ILE A 277 -19.65 -14.56 2.72
N LYS A 278 -18.85 -15.59 2.40
CA LYS A 278 -18.55 -16.72 3.30
C LYS A 278 -19.77 -17.38 3.97
N GLY A 279 -20.89 -17.47 3.25
CA GLY A 279 -22.11 -18.12 3.76
C GLY A 279 -23.21 -17.15 4.21
N GLU A 280 -22.84 -15.93 4.58
CA GLU A 280 -23.77 -14.92 5.10
C GLU A 280 -24.15 -13.92 4.01
N THR A 281 -25.33 -13.31 4.13
CA THR A 281 -25.85 -12.32 3.16
C THR A 281 -25.77 -10.92 3.75
N TYR A 282 -25.23 -9.98 2.98
CA TYR A 282 -25.00 -8.58 3.35
C TYR A 282 -25.60 -7.64 2.31
N CYS A 283 -25.86 -6.40 2.71
CA CYS A 283 -26.37 -5.33 1.87
C CYS A 283 -25.40 -4.14 1.88
N PHE A 284 -25.17 -3.54 0.73
CA PHE A 284 -24.29 -2.40 0.51
C PHE A 284 -25.06 -1.30 -0.23
N ASP A 285 -24.85 -0.05 0.15
CA ASP A 285 -25.40 1.09 -0.59
C ASP A 285 -24.57 1.44 -1.84
N LYS A 286 -24.97 2.49 -2.56
CA LYS A 286 -24.25 2.98 -3.76
C LYS A 286 -22.81 3.43 -3.47
N LYS A 287 -22.52 3.86 -2.24
CA LYS A 287 -21.18 4.22 -1.77
C LYS A 287 -20.42 3.01 -1.24
N GLY A 288 -20.97 1.80 -1.36
CA GLY A 288 -20.36 0.56 -0.88
C GLY A 288 -20.35 0.38 0.64
N ARG A 289 -21.12 1.22 1.37
CA ARG A 289 -21.25 1.11 2.82
C ARG A 289 -22.19 -0.02 3.16
N MET A 290 -21.76 -0.92 4.04
CA MET A 290 -22.59 -2.01 4.54
C MET A 290 -23.76 -1.46 5.35
N LYS A 291 -24.96 -1.99 5.13
CA LYS A 291 -26.17 -1.63 5.88
C LYS A 291 -26.47 -2.62 7.00
N THR A 292 -26.94 -2.09 8.11
CA THR A 292 -27.50 -2.82 9.27
C THR A 292 -28.94 -2.36 9.52
N GLY A 293 -29.67 -3.08 10.37
CA GLY A 293 -31.04 -2.76 10.73
C GLY A 293 -32.07 -3.10 9.64
N LEU A 294 -33.24 -2.46 9.75
CA LEU A 294 -34.30 -2.58 8.74
C LEU A 294 -33.94 -1.74 7.52
N VAL A 295 -33.85 -2.39 6.36
CA VAL A 295 -33.56 -1.78 5.06
C VAL A 295 -34.80 -1.92 4.19
N GLU A 296 -35.38 -0.78 3.80
CA GLU A 296 -36.49 -0.70 2.86
C GLU A 296 -35.96 -0.30 1.48
N LEU A 297 -36.28 -1.11 0.47
CA LEU A 297 -35.94 -0.86 -0.92
C LEU A 297 -36.95 0.09 -1.57
N SER A 298 -36.57 0.73 -2.68
CA SER A 298 -37.45 1.68 -3.36
C SER A 298 -38.74 1.08 -3.94
N ASP A 299 -38.82 -0.26 -4.06
CA ASP A 299 -40.01 -0.98 -4.48
C ASP A 299 -40.87 -1.48 -3.30
N GLY A 300 -40.58 -1.03 -2.07
CA GLY A 300 -41.33 -1.34 -0.84
C GLY A 300 -40.91 -2.64 -0.15
N ARG A 301 -40.02 -3.43 -0.75
CA ARG A 301 -39.49 -4.65 -0.12
C ARG A 301 -38.63 -4.32 1.09
N LYS A 302 -38.74 -5.14 2.13
CA LYS A 302 -38.05 -4.93 3.42
C LYS A 302 -37.15 -6.09 3.75
N PHE A 303 -35.96 -5.78 4.25
CA PHE A 303 -34.96 -6.74 4.69
C PHE A 303 -34.44 -6.32 6.05
N TYR A 304 -33.99 -7.27 6.87
CA TYR A 304 -33.37 -6.97 8.15
C TYR A 304 -31.96 -7.55 8.23
N PHE A 305 -31.01 -6.72 8.64
CA PHE A 305 -29.62 -7.08 8.85
C PHE A 305 -29.26 -6.82 10.32
N ASP A 306 -28.58 -7.76 10.98
CA ASP A 306 -28.17 -7.55 12.37
C ASP A 306 -27.05 -6.49 12.50
N SER A 307 -26.55 -6.30 13.72
CA SER A 307 -25.44 -5.38 14.02
C SER A 307 -24.13 -5.74 13.32
N ASP A 308 -23.94 -6.99 12.91
CA ASP A 308 -22.79 -7.43 12.10
C ASP A 308 -23.07 -7.30 10.59
N GLY A 309 -24.25 -6.80 10.21
CA GLY A 309 -24.71 -6.68 8.82
C GLY A 309 -25.20 -7.99 8.21
N LYS A 310 -25.38 -9.06 8.99
CA LYS A 310 -25.84 -10.36 8.47
C LYS A 310 -27.36 -10.37 8.37
N MET A 311 -27.87 -10.72 7.19
CA MET A 311 -29.30 -10.80 6.93
C MET A 311 -29.97 -11.83 7.85
N LYS A 312 -31.07 -11.44 8.50
CA LYS A 312 -31.95 -12.36 9.22
C LYS A 312 -33.18 -12.69 8.41
N THR A 313 -33.71 -13.88 8.66
CA THR A 313 -34.92 -14.39 8.02
C THR A 313 -35.81 -15.06 9.05
N GLY A 314 -37.08 -15.26 8.71
CA GLY A 314 -38.08 -15.80 9.62
C GLY A 314 -38.69 -14.72 10.50
N ARG A 315 -39.27 -15.13 11.63
CA ARG A 315 -39.91 -14.22 12.57
C ARG A 315 -38.85 -13.49 13.41
N ILE A 316 -38.81 -12.17 13.33
CA ILE A 316 -37.85 -11.30 14.02
C ILE A 316 -38.62 -10.28 14.86
N VAL A 317 -38.07 -9.90 16.01
CA VAL A 317 -38.52 -8.74 16.78
C VAL A 317 -37.49 -7.64 16.57
N VAL A 318 -37.94 -6.51 16.06
CA VAL A 318 -37.13 -5.32 15.82
C VAL A 318 -37.46 -4.34 16.94
N ASN A 319 -36.46 -3.93 17.70
CA ASN A 319 -36.61 -2.91 18.72
C ASN A 319 -36.24 -1.57 18.10
N ASP A 320 -37.21 -0.67 17.98
CA ASP A 320 -36.97 0.71 17.60
C ASP A 320 -36.64 1.54 18.86
N ASP A 321 -35.97 2.67 18.70
CA ASP A 321 -35.55 3.56 19.80
C ASP A 321 -36.74 4.04 20.66
N ASN A 322 -37.96 3.92 20.14
CA ASN A 322 -39.23 4.20 20.81
C ASN A 322 -39.75 3.07 21.71
N HIS A 323 -39.02 1.95 21.86
CA HIS A 323 -39.38 0.78 22.70
C HIS A 323 -40.65 0.01 22.28
N ASP A 324 -41.21 0.32 21.12
CA ASP A 324 -42.28 -0.48 20.52
C ASP A 324 -41.64 -1.65 19.79
N ASN A 325 -41.66 -2.83 20.42
CA ASN A 325 -41.17 -4.06 19.82
C ASN A 325 -42.02 -4.43 18.60
N GLU A 326 -41.57 -4.07 17.40
CA GLU A 326 -42.24 -4.44 16.17
C GLU A 326 -41.87 -5.86 15.75
N VAL A 327 -42.88 -6.64 15.38
CA VAL A 327 -42.67 -8.02 14.93
C VAL A 327 -42.68 -8.05 13.42
N PHE A 328 -41.65 -8.66 12.84
CA PHE A 328 -41.56 -8.90 11.41
C PHE A 328 -41.47 -10.39 11.08
N TYR A 329 -41.85 -10.77 9.86
CA TYR A 329 -41.54 -12.04 9.23
C TYR A 329 -40.89 -11.82 7.86
N PHE A 330 -39.66 -12.29 7.72
CA PHE A 330 -38.91 -12.24 6.48
C PHE A 330 -38.83 -13.63 5.84
N THR A 331 -38.92 -13.72 4.51
CA THR A 331 -38.89 -14.98 3.79
C THR A 331 -37.59 -15.76 4.04
N THR A 332 -37.69 -17.08 4.29
CA THR A 332 -36.53 -17.92 4.64
C THR A 332 -35.87 -18.58 3.42
N SER A 333 -36.55 -18.57 2.27
CA SER A 333 -36.12 -19.16 1.01
C SER A 333 -36.24 -18.16 -0.14
N GLY A 334 -35.53 -18.42 -1.24
CA GLY A 334 -35.54 -17.58 -2.44
C GLY A 334 -34.13 -17.39 -3.01
N SER A 335 -34.05 -16.80 -4.20
CA SER A 335 -32.78 -16.34 -4.77
C SER A 335 -32.23 -15.14 -4.00
N ILE A 336 -30.96 -14.81 -4.20
CA ILE A 336 -30.37 -13.58 -3.65
C ILE A 336 -31.15 -12.35 -4.14
N GLY A 337 -31.40 -11.41 -3.23
CA GLY A 337 -32.27 -10.27 -3.48
C GLY A 337 -33.77 -10.56 -3.40
N LYS A 338 -34.20 -11.81 -3.22
CA LYS A 338 -35.60 -12.21 -2.95
C LYS A 338 -35.77 -12.91 -1.61
N ARG A 339 -34.83 -13.77 -1.23
CA ARG A 339 -34.78 -14.33 0.12
C ARG A 339 -34.53 -13.23 1.13
N GLY A 340 -35.31 -13.22 2.21
CA GLY A 340 -35.26 -12.21 3.26
C GLY A 340 -36.19 -11.03 3.05
N ASP A 341 -36.95 -11.01 1.94
CA ASP A 341 -38.00 -10.02 1.70
C ASP A 341 -39.12 -10.15 2.75
N GLY A 342 -39.79 -9.03 3.05
CA GLY A 342 -40.93 -8.96 3.95
C GLY A 342 -42.07 -9.84 3.45
N PHE A 343 -42.58 -10.73 4.31
CA PHE A 343 -43.65 -11.63 3.95
C PHE A 343 -45.02 -10.94 4.04
N THR A 344 -45.88 -11.15 3.03
CA THR A 344 -47.29 -10.73 3.05
C THR A 344 -48.20 -11.96 3.03
N GLY A 345 -49.12 -12.03 3.98
CA GLY A 345 -50.07 -13.14 4.15
C GLY A 345 -49.99 -13.81 5.54
N VAL A 346 -50.53 -15.02 5.65
CA VAL A 346 -50.60 -15.75 6.91
C VAL A 346 -49.43 -16.73 7.06
N LYS A 347 -48.69 -16.62 8.17
CA LYS A 347 -47.59 -17.51 8.53
C LYS A 347 -47.68 -17.91 9.99
N ASP A 348 -47.66 -19.22 10.26
CA ASP A 348 -47.75 -19.79 11.61
C ASP A 348 -48.95 -19.24 12.42
N GLY A 349 -50.07 -19.03 11.71
CA GLY A 349 -51.32 -18.48 12.22
C GLY A 349 -51.33 -16.97 12.46
N SER A 350 -50.24 -16.25 12.21
CA SER A 350 -50.15 -14.80 12.32
C SER A 350 -50.23 -14.12 10.95
N LEU A 351 -50.86 -12.95 10.87
CA LEU A 351 -50.96 -12.16 9.64
C LEU A 351 -49.81 -11.17 9.53
N TYR A 352 -49.24 -11.03 8.34
CA TYR A 352 -48.18 -10.09 8.04
C TYR A 352 -48.48 -9.30 6.77
N GLU A 353 -48.07 -8.04 6.73
CA GLU A 353 -48.11 -7.18 5.56
C GLU A 353 -46.75 -6.49 5.37
N ASN A 354 -46.13 -6.71 4.20
CA ASN A 354 -44.77 -6.24 3.90
C ASN A 354 -43.76 -6.62 4.99
N GLY A 355 -43.95 -7.81 5.57
CA GLY A 355 -43.18 -8.36 6.67
C GLY A 355 -43.66 -7.93 8.05
N ARG A 356 -44.36 -6.82 8.25
CA ARG A 356 -44.79 -6.36 9.59
C ARG A 356 -46.01 -7.15 10.08
N LEU A 357 -46.03 -7.53 11.36
CA LEU A 357 -47.16 -8.20 11.99
C LEU A 357 -48.38 -7.27 12.00
N VAL A 358 -49.52 -7.77 11.53
CA VAL A 358 -50.80 -7.07 11.59
C VAL A 358 -51.59 -7.61 12.78
N SER A 359 -51.89 -6.74 13.74
CA SER A 359 -52.63 -7.06 14.97
C SER A 359 -53.79 -6.11 15.17
N ALA A 360 -54.77 -6.55 15.97
CA ALA A 360 -55.83 -5.65 16.43
C ALA A 360 -55.22 -4.55 17.32
N GLU A 361 -55.78 -3.34 17.24
CA GLU A 361 -55.44 -2.25 18.16
C GLU A 361 -55.60 -2.69 19.64
N GLU A 362 -54.77 -2.11 20.51
CA GLU A 362 -54.79 -2.44 21.93
C GLU A 362 -56.17 -2.18 22.54
N GLY A 363 -56.73 -3.19 23.19
CA GLY A 363 -58.06 -3.13 23.81
C GLY A 363 -59.19 -3.61 22.91
N MET A 364 -58.99 -3.72 21.59
CA MET A 364 -60.05 -4.11 20.64
C MET A 364 -60.39 -5.60 20.67
N LYS A 365 -59.51 -6.46 21.22
CA LYS A 365 -59.57 -7.93 21.20
C LYS A 365 -59.49 -8.55 19.79
N TYR A 366 -60.30 -8.08 18.85
CA TYR A 366 -60.36 -8.52 17.46
C TYR A 366 -60.56 -7.32 16.53
N GLU A 367 -59.98 -7.41 15.34
CA GLU A 367 -60.11 -6.36 14.31
C GLU A 367 -60.19 -6.98 12.92
N LYS A 368 -61.06 -6.41 12.06
CA LYS A 368 -61.19 -6.78 10.65
C LYS A 368 -60.21 -5.97 9.81
N VAL A 369 -59.26 -6.64 9.18
CA VAL A 369 -58.19 -6.02 8.37
C VAL A 369 -58.19 -6.58 6.95
N THR A 370 -57.69 -5.80 5.98
CA THR A 370 -57.53 -6.25 4.59
C THR A 370 -56.06 -6.21 4.21
N VAL A 371 -55.51 -7.35 3.78
CA VAL A 371 -54.11 -7.50 3.36
C VAL A 371 -54.08 -8.25 2.03
N ASP A 372 -53.37 -7.69 1.03
CA ASP A 372 -53.26 -8.26 -0.32
C ASP A 372 -54.63 -8.62 -0.94
N GLY A 373 -55.60 -7.71 -0.78
CA GLY A 373 -56.97 -7.86 -1.29
C GLY A 373 -57.83 -8.92 -0.57
N LYS A 374 -57.33 -9.54 0.50
CA LYS A 374 -58.05 -10.54 1.31
C LYS A 374 -58.40 -9.97 2.68
N THR A 375 -59.61 -10.25 3.15
CA THR A 375 -60.08 -9.83 4.47
C THR A 375 -59.77 -10.90 5.53
N TYR A 376 -59.28 -10.45 6.68
CA TYR A 376 -58.95 -11.28 7.84
C TYR A 376 -59.58 -10.68 9.09
N VAL A 377 -59.75 -11.50 10.13
CA VAL A 377 -60.01 -11.04 11.49
C VAL A 377 -58.83 -11.47 12.34
N VAL A 378 -58.12 -10.51 12.93
CA VAL A 378 -56.93 -10.74 13.76
C VAL A 378 -57.21 -10.36 15.21
N ASN A 379 -56.51 -10.98 16.17
CA ASN A 379 -56.52 -10.53 17.56
C ASN A 379 -55.32 -9.60 17.86
N GLU A 380 -55.22 -9.12 19.10
CA GLU A 380 -54.13 -8.23 19.57
C GLU A 380 -52.72 -8.86 19.46
N SER A 381 -52.62 -10.19 19.42
CA SER A 381 -51.35 -10.91 19.17
C SER A 381 -51.06 -11.13 17.68
N GLY A 382 -51.90 -10.59 16.80
CA GLY A 382 -51.84 -10.75 15.34
C GLY A 382 -52.23 -12.13 14.83
N LYS A 383 -52.91 -12.95 15.64
CA LYS A 383 -53.38 -14.28 15.24
C LYS A 383 -54.68 -14.19 14.45
N VAL A 384 -54.71 -14.88 13.31
CA VAL A 384 -55.86 -14.93 12.40
C VAL A 384 -56.92 -15.88 12.93
N LYS A 385 -58.16 -15.41 13.01
CA LYS A 385 -59.31 -16.27 13.25
C LYS A 385 -59.75 -16.92 11.95
N THR A 386 -59.82 -18.26 11.94
CA THR A 386 -60.06 -19.03 10.71
C THR A 386 -61.50 -19.51 10.55
N SER A 387 -62.31 -19.47 11.61
CA SER A 387 -63.70 -19.94 11.61
C SER A 387 -64.45 -19.50 12.86
N GLY A 388 -65.79 -19.51 12.78
CA GLY A 388 -66.69 -19.26 13.91
C GLY A 388 -67.03 -17.78 14.08
N THR A 389 -67.61 -17.42 15.21
CA THR A 389 -67.99 -16.03 15.52
C THR A 389 -67.13 -15.48 16.66
N VAL A 390 -66.57 -14.28 16.47
CA VAL A 390 -65.86 -13.52 17.49
C VAL A 390 -66.46 -12.12 17.62
N THR A 391 -66.23 -11.48 18.75
CA THR A 391 -66.74 -10.14 19.04
C THR A 391 -65.57 -9.26 19.46
N ASP A 392 -65.48 -8.06 18.89
CA ASP A 392 -64.52 -7.06 19.34
C ASP A 392 -64.97 -6.36 20.63
N ALA A 393 -64.19 -5.38 21.08
CA ALA A 393 -64.46 -4.64 22.30
C ALA A 393 -65.71 -3.76 22.24
N ASP A 394 -66.10 -3.32 21.04
CA ASP A 394 -67.26 -2.47 20.79
C ASP A 394 -68.56 -3.28 20.62
N GLY A 395 -68.48 -4.61 20.64
CA GLY A 395 -69.62 -5.51 20.52
C GLY A 395 -69.94 -5.94 19.09
N VAL A 396 -69.14 -5.53 18.09
CA VAL A 396 -69.31 -5.93 16.70
C VAL A 396 -68.96 -7.41 16.57
N LYS A 397 -69.87 -8.18 15.95
CA LYS A 397 -69.69 -9.61 15.72
C LYS A 397 -69.18 -9.86 14.32
N TYR A 398 -68.07 -10.58 14.24
CA TYR A 398 -67.50 -11.10 13.00
C TYR A 398 -67.78 -12.60 12.91
N LYS A 399 -68.52 -13.03 11.89
CA LYS A 399 -68.70 -14.44 11.57
C LYS A 399 -67.78 -14.82 10.40
N ILE A 400 -66.83 -15.70 10.69
CA ILE A 400 -65.77 -16.12 9.77
C ILE A 400 -66.11 -17.50 9.21
N THR A 401 -66.11 -17.61 7.89
CA THR A 401 -66.13 -18.89 7.17
C THR A 401 -64.98 -18.96 6.18
N LYS A 402 -64.41 -20.15 5.98
CA LYS A 402 -63.31 -20.35 5.05
C LYS A 402 -63.84 -20.31 3.61
N ASP A 403 -63.18 -19.57 2.73
CA ASP A 403 -63.53 -19.58 1.30
C ASP A 403 -62.83 -20.73 0.54
N GLN A 404 -63.24 -20.94 -0.72
CA GLN A 404 -62.70 -22.01 -1.57
C GLN A 404 -61.27 -21.74 -2.06
N ASN A 405 -60.78 -20.50 -1.96
CA ASN A 405 -59.47 -20.03 -2.43
C ASN A 405 -58.44 -19.88 -1.30
N GLY A 406 -58.76 -20.39 -0.11
CA GLY A 406 -57.88 -20.35 1.07
C GLY A 406 -57.88 -19.03 1.84
N GLY A 407 -58.78 -18.09 1.51
CA GLY A 407 -59.09 -16.90 2.29
C GLY A 407 -60.29 -17.09 3.23
N TYR A 408 -60.86 -15.98 3.69
CA TYR A 408 -61.93 -15.95 4.68
C TYR A 408 -63.05 -15.00 4.27
N ASN A 409 -64.29 -15.47 4.32
CA ASN A 409 -65.48 -14.64 4.25
C ASN A 409 -65.81 -14.14 5.66
N VAL A 410 -65.95 -12.82 5.80
CA VAL A 410 -66.23 -12.16 7.08
C VAL A 410 -67.57 -11.42 6.99
N GLU A 411 -68.60 -11.97 7.63
CA GLU A 411 -69.90 -11.32 7.82
C GLU A 411 -69.85 -10.45 9.10
N VAL A 412 -70.27 -9.19 9.00
CA VAL A 412 -70.30 -8.24 10.12
C VAL A 412 -71.74 -8.01 10.56
N SER A 413 -72.01 -8.11 11.87
CA SER A 413 -73.30 -7.76 12.46
C SER A 413 -73.12 -6.94 13.73
N TRP A 414 -74.00 -5.96 13.93
CA TRP A 414 -74.00 -5.02 15.06
C TRP A 414 -74.93 -5.49 16.17
#